data_AF-A0A7G9LCP8-F1
#
_entry.id   AF-A0A7G9LCP8-F1
#
_cell.length_a   1.000
_cell.length_b   1.000
_cell.length_c   1.000
_cell.angle_alpha   90.00
_cell.angle_beta   90.00
_cell.angle_gamma   90.00
#
_symmetry.space_group_name_H-M   'P 1'
#
loop_
_entity.id
_entity.type
_entity.pdbx_description
1 polymer ?
#
loop_
_entity_poly.entity_id
_entity_poly.type
_entity_poly.pdbx_seq_one_letter_code
_entity_poly.pdbx_strand_id
1 'polypeptide(L)'
;MRNDKLTFKPSIKSVTFGIVGIIFFGAFTFIMLSNKWTVNEETNEIVGSIIMWIITLIFLFFTLSNLVWLLNTKIIKLNSRELQIIKPLIFLYKSIYIKDIKKVYQKKYKIKSSFKGQSLNVYDGLKTIVVLKNEKEIYINSFDTIDYNKFNRAIKQLISSKSNNEFEPEDISTLNKWNGVGWLVFAIFTALIIIWAFIIKPRT
;
A
#
# COMPACT_ATOMS: atom_id res chain seq x y z
N MET A 1 6.73 -24.86 26.21
CA MET A 1 6.43 -23.57 25.55
C MET A 1 5.97 -23.86 24.12
N ARG A 2 4.73 -23.51 23.78
CA ARG A 2 4.18 -23.71 22.42
C ARG A 2 4.99 -22.87 21.42
N ASN A 3 5.68 -23.54 20.50
CA ASN A 3 6.38 -22.92 19.36
C ASN A 3 5.36 -22.51 18.29
N ASP A 4 4.34 -21.74 18.66
CA ASP A 4 3.31 -21.32 17.73
C ASP A 4 3.89 -20.21 16.86
N LYS A 5 4.37 -20.60 15.68
CA LYS A 5 4.82 -19.69 14.64
C LYS A 5 3.60 -18.95 14.10
N LEU A 6 3.44 -17.69 14.49
CA LEU A 6 2.38 -16.84 13.98
C LEU A 6 2.80 -16.28 12.62
N THR A 7 1.94 -16.45 11.62
CA THR A 7 2.17 -15.92 10.26
C THR A 7 1.08 -14.92 9.92
N PHE A 8 1.50 -13.71 9.58
CA PHE A 8 0.64 -12.59 9.19
C PHE A 8 0.84 -12.32 7.70
N LYS A 9 -0.23 -12.51 6.94
CA LYS A 9 -0.25 -12.37 5.48
C LYS A 9 -0.50 -10.91 5.09
N PRO A 10 -0.16 -10.54 3.85
CA PRO A 10 -0.52 -9.23 3.33
C PRO A 10 -2.02 -9.05 3.22
N SER A 11 -2.49 -7.84 3.49
CA SER A 11 -3.89 -7.44 3.39
C SER A 11 -4.39 -7.54 1.96
N ILE A 12 -5.52 -8.23 1.79
CA ILE A 12 -6.22 -8.32 0.51
C ILE A 12 -6.49 -6.93 -0.04
N LYS A 13 -6.91 -5.98 0.82
CA LYS A 13 -7.17 -4.59 0.39
C LYS A 13 -5.94 -3.94 -0.23
N SER A 14 -4.78 -4.03 0.44
CA SER A 14 -3.53 -3.43 -0.06
C SER A 14 -3.09 -4.05 -1.38
N VAL A 15 -3.18 -5.38 -1.50
CA VAL A 15 -2.87 -6.11 -2.74
C VAL A 15 -3.84 -5.70 -3.87
N THR A 16 -5.14 -5.65 -3.59
CA THR A 16 -6.15 -5.22 -4.57
C THR A 16 -5.92 -3.77 -5.01
N PHE A 17 -5.59 -2.85 -4.09
CA PHE A 17 -5.23 -1.47 -4.42
C PHE A 17 -4.04 -1.42 -5.39
N GLY A 18 -2.99 -2.21 -5.14
CA GLY A 18 -1.83 -2.28 -6.04
C GLY A 18 -2.21 -2.79 -7.44
N ILE A 19 -2.97 -3.88 -7.53
CA ILE A 19 -3.37 -4.49 -8.82
C ILE A 19 -4.29 -3.54 -9.60
N VAL A 20 -5.34 -3.02 -8.95
CA VAL A 20 -6.30 -2.10 -9.58
C VAL A 20 -5.59 -0.81 -10.03
N GLY A 21 -4.67 -0.29 -9.23
CA GLY A 21 -3.86 0.86 -9.61
C GLY A 21 -3.02 0.60 -10.87
N ILE A 22 -2.32 -0.54 -10.94
CA ILE A 22 -1.55 -0.93 -12.14
C ILE A 22 -2.45 -1.01 -13.38
N ILE A 23 -3.61 -1.66 -13.27
CA ILE A 23 -4.54 -1.81 -14.40
C ILE A 23 -5.10 -0.46 -14.83
N PHE A 24 -5.56 0.35 -13.88
CA PHE A 24 -6.19 1.64 -14.17
C PHE A 24 -5.21 2.61 -14.83
N PHE A 25 -4.06 2.88 -14.19
CA PHE A 25 -3.08 3.81 -14.73
C PHE A 25 -2.39 3.23 -15.98
N GLY A 26 -2.16 1.92 -16.01
CA GLY A 26 -1.55 1.24 -17.15
C GLY A 26 -2.44 1.24 -18.39
N ALA A 27 -3.76 1.11 -18.22
CA ALA A 27 -4.72 1.24 -19.32
C ALA A 27 -4.68 2.65 -19.91
N PHE A 28 -4.65 3.69 -19.08
CA PHE A 28 -4.48 5.07 -19.56
C PHE A 28 -3.16 5.27 -20.32
N THR A 29 -2.03 4.82 -19.76
CA THR A 29 -0.74 4.91 -20.44
C THR A 29 -0.76 4.17 -21.78
N PHE A 30 -1.34 2.97 -21.83
CA PHE A 30 -1.46 2.20 -23.07
C PHE A 30 -2.31 2.92 -24.11
N ILE A 31 -3.46 3.48 -23.72
CA ILE A 31 -4.34 4.25 -24.61
C ILE A 31 -3.62 5.48 -25.17
N MET A 32 -2.91 6.21 -24.32
CA MET A 32 -2.14 7.38 -24.75
C MET A 32 -1.05 6.99 -25.74
N LEU A 33 -0.37 5.85 -25.57
CA LEU A 33 0.70 5.44 -26.49
C LEU A 33 0.19 4.78 -27.78
N SER A 34 -1.01 4.19 -27.77
CA SER A 34 -1.52 3.38 -28.89
C SER A 34 -2.35 4.16 -29.90
N ASN A 35 -2.83 5.36 -29.54
CA ASN A 35 -3.68 6.17 -30.40
C ASN A 35 -2.92 7.40 -30.94
N LYS A 36 -3.23 7.79 -32.19
CA LYS A 36 -2.80 9.08 -32.72
C LYS A 36 -3.47 10.19 -31.94
N TRP A 37 -2.68 11.15 -31.45
CA TRP A 37 -3.21 12.31 -30.76
C TRP A 37 -3.75 13.30 -31.77
N THR A 38 -4.96 13.78 -31.52
CA THR A 38 -5.55 14.88 -32.27
C THR A 38 -5.37 16.15 -31.46
N VAL A 39 -4.50 17.04 -31.93
CA VAL A 39 -4.41 18.41 -31.41
C VAL A 39 -5.42 19.25 -32.21
N ASN A 40 -6.22 20.07 -31.52
CA ASN A 40 -7.18 20.95 -32.20
C ASN A 40 -6.44 21.89 -33.16
N GLU A 41 -7.04 22.23 -34.31
CA GLU A 41 -6.40 23.01 -35.38
C GLU A 41 -5.92 24.39 -34.92
N GLU A 42 -6.54 24.95 -33.86
CA GLU A 42 -6.17 26.23 -33.26
C GLU A 42 -5.00 26.14 -32.25
N THR A 43 -4.54 24.94 -31.92
CA THR A 43 -3.49 24.70 -30.91
C THR A 43 -2.17 24.37 -31.59
N ASN A 44 -1.08 25.00 -31.14
CA ASN A 44 0.26 24.67 -31.60
C ASN A 44 0.57 23.18 -31.35
N GLU A 45 0.79 22.42 -32.42
CA GLU A 45 1.01 20.96 -32.40
C GLU A 45 2.16 20.53 -31.48
N ILE A 46 3.23 21.33 -31.41
CA ILE A 46 4.39 21.06 -30.54
C ILE A 46 3.98 21.15 -29.08
N VAL A 47 3.24 22.20 -28.72
CA VAL A 47 2.76 22.43 -27.35
C VAL A 47 1.78 21.33 -26.95
N GLY A 48 0.83 20.99 -27.82
CA GLY A 48 -0.12 19.90 -27.60
C GLY A 48 0.58 18.56 -27.39
N SER A 49 1.59 18.25 -28.21
CA SER A 49 2.39 17.02 -28.08
C SER A 49 3.17 16.96 -26.77
N ILE A 50 3.78 18.07 -26.33
CA ILE A 50 4.50 18.14 -25.05
C ILE A 50 3.55 17.87 -23.88
N ILE A 51 2.37 18.49 -23.87
CA ILE A 51 1.36 18.29 -22.82
C ILE A 51 0.95 16.82 -22.73
N MET A 52 0.70 16.18 -23.87
CA MET A 52 0.31 14.77 -23.93
C MET A 52 1.42 13.83 -23.43
N TRP A 53 2.69 14.12 -23.73
CA TRP A 53 3.83 13.39 -23.17
C TRP A 53 3.94 13.54 -21.66
N ILE A 54 3.76 14.75 -21.13
CA ILE A 54 3.77 15.00 -19.68
C ILE A 54 2.67 14.19 -19.00
N ILE A 55 1.44 14.22 -19.54
CA ILE A 55 0.32 13.44 -19.00
C ILE A 55 0.64 11.95 -19.04
N THR A 56 1.16 11.44 -20.16
CA THR A 56 1.53 10.03 -20.32
C THR A 56 2.58 9.59 -19.28
N LEU A 57 3.60 10.43 -19.05
CA LEU A 57 4.64 10.19 -18.05
C LEU A 57 4.06 10.14 -16.63
N ILE A 58 3.09 11.00 -16.31
CA ILE A 58 2.40 10.98 -15.02
C ILE A 58 1.67 9.65 -14.80
N PHE A 59 0.90 9.18 -15.79
CA PHE A 59 0.21 7.89 -15.71
C PHE A 59 1.19 6.70 -15.60
N LEU A 60 2.29 6.76 -16.35
CA LEU A 60 3.34 5.74 -16.29
C LEU A 60 3.99 5.70 -14.90
N PHE A 61 4.31 6.87 -14.33
CA PHE A 61 4.86 7.00 -12.99
C PHE A 61 3.92 6.39 -11.93
N PHE A 62 2.62 6.65 -12.01
CA PHE A 62 1.66 6.04 -11.09
C PHE A 62 1.54 4.53 -11.28
N THR A 63 1.57 4.03 -12.51
CA THR A 63 1.58 2.59 -12.80
C THR A 63 2.79 1.90 -12.15
N LEU A 64 3.98 2.45 -12.37
CA LEU A 64 5.22 1.95 -11.77
C LEU A 64 5.22 2.05 -10.24
N SER A 65 4.67 3.13 -9.68
CA SER A 65 4.55 3.30 -8.23
C SER A 65 3.67 2.21 -7.61
N ASN A 66 2.55 1.86 -8.25
CA ASN A 66 1.68 0.76 -7.79
C ASN A 66 2.36 -0.61 -7.96
N LEU A 67 3.15 -0.80 -9.01
CA LEU A 67 3.97 -2.00 -9.18
C LEU A 67 5.01 -2.12 -8.06
N VAL A 68 5.75 -1.06 -7.76
CA VAL A 68 6.71 -1.02 -6.66
C VAL A 68 6.05 -1.26 -5.31
N TRP A 69 4.84 -0.72 -5.09
CA TRP A 69 4.04 -1.05 -3.91
C TRP A 69 3.78 -2.55 -3.84
N LEU A 70 3.23 -3.13 -4.91
CA LEU A 70 2.89 -4.54 -4.96
C LEU A 70 4.11 -5.42 -4.67
N LEU A 71 5.26 -5.12 -5.30
CA LEU A 71 6.54 -5.80 -5.05
C LEU A 71 7.02 -5.70 -3.60
N ASN A 72 6.70 -4.60 -2.92
CA ASN A 72 7.04 -4.38 -1.50
C ASN A 72 6.08 -5.01 -0.50
N THR A 73 5.03 -5.67 -0.97
CA THR A 73 4.13 -6.48 -0.15
C THR A 73 4.92 -7.47 0.70
N LYS A 74 4.59 -7.58 1.98
CA LYS A 74 5.35 -8.37 2.95
C LYS A 74 4.49 -9.40 3.69
N ILE A 75 5.09 -10.53 4.01
CA ILE A 75 4.62 -11.54 4.94
C ILE A 75 5.46 -11.42 6.20
N ILE A 76 4.80 -11.35 7.35
CA ILE A 76 5.47 -11.24 8.64
C ILE A 76 5.28 -12.55 9.38
N LYS A 77 6.39 -13.16 9.83
CA LYS A 77 6.34 -14.33 10.70
C LYS A 77 6.94 -13.96 12.04
N LEU A 78 6.23 -14.27 13.11
CA LEU A 78 6.64 -13.99 14.47
C LEU A 78 6.73 -15.31 15.24
N ASN A 79 7.87 -15.53 15.88
CA ASN A 79 8.04 -16.60 16.85
C ASN A 79 8.68 -16.04 18.13
N SER A 80 8.95 -16.89 19.12
CA SER A 80 9.51 -16.48 20.41
C SER A 80 10.94 -15.92 20.35
N ARG A 81 11.68 -16.19 19.26
CA ARG A 81 13.12 -15.86 19.12
C ARG A 81 13.38 -14.75 18.11
N GLU A 82 12.57 -14.66 17.06
CA GLU A 82 12.77 -13.79 15.91
C GLU A 82 11.45 -13.29 15.28
N LEU A 83 11.57 -12.12 14.66
CA LEU A 83 10.63 -11.50 13.75
C LEU A 83 11.21 -11.62 12.33
N GLN A 84 10.55 -12.39 11.48
CA GLN A 84 10.92 -12.55 10.07
C GLN A 84 10.01 -11.68 9.19
N ILE A 85 10.60 -10.97 8.24
CA ILE A 85 9.91 -10.17 7.22
C ILE A 85 10.33 -10.71 5.86
N ILE A 86 9.36 -11.26 5.13
CA ILE A 86 9.56 -11.86 3.81
C ILE A 86 8.84 -10.99 2.78
N LYS A 87 9.53 -10.59 1.71
CA LYS A 87 8.92 -9.95 0.55
C LYS A 87 8.92 -10.95 -0.61
N PRO A 88 7.81 -11.68 -0.83
CA PRO A 88 7.80 -12.84 -1.71
C PRO A 88 8.09 -12.50 -3.17
N LEU A 89 7.62 -11.35 -3.66
CA LEU A 89 7.75 -10.98 -5.08
C LEU A 89 9.14 -10.54 -5.49
N ILE A 90 9.96 -10.11 -4.53
CA ILE A 90 11.36 -9.72 -4.78
C ILE A 90 12.35 -10.63 -4.05
N PHE A 91 11.87 -11.78 -3.56
CA PHE A 91 12.65 -12.82 -2.88
C PHE A 91 13.54 -12.30 -1.74
N LEU A 92 13.18 -11.17 -1.13
CA LEU A 92 13.94 -10.59 -0.03
C LEU A 92 13.48 -11.14 1.30
N TYR A 93 14.44 -11.53 2.12
CA TYR A 93 14.24 -12.06 3.46
C TYR A 93 15.04 -11.25 4.48
N LYS A 94 14.41 -10.93 5.60
CA LYS A 94 15.07 -10.32 6.75
C LYS A 94 14.60 -10.99 8.03
N SER A 95 15.54 -11.49 8.83
CA SER A 95 15.26 -11.95 10.20
C SER A 95 15.85 -10.98 11.23
N ILE A 96 15.13 -10.79 12.32
CA ILE A 96 15.50 -9.90 13.43
C ILE A 96 15.25 -10.67 14.71
N TYR A 97 16.27 -10.85 15.54
CA TYR A 97 16.07 -11.48 16.83
C TYR A 97 15.28 -10.56 17.76
N ILE A 98 14.35 -11.12 18.53
CA ILE A 98 13.54 -10.37 19.50
C ILE A 98 14.44 -9.67 20.54
N LYS A 99 15.59 -10.28 20.87
CA LYS A 99 16.59 -9.68 21.79
C LYS A 99 17.21 -8.38 21.26
N ASP A 100 17.12 -8.12 19.96
CA ASP A 100 17.68 -6.93 19.31
C ASP A 100 16.65 -5.81 19.17
N ILE A 101 15.41 -6.05 19.59
CA ILE A 101 14.35 -5.05 19.64
C ILE A 101 14.50 -4.25 20.93
N LYS A 102 14.63 -2.92 20.80
CA LYS A 102 14.75 -1.97 21.91
C LYS A 102 13.38 -1.57 22.44
N LYS A 103 12.47 -1.19 21.54
CA LYS A 103 11.10 -0.77 21.90
C LYS A 103 10.13 -1.01 20.76
N VAL A 104 8.86 -1.20 21.10
CA VAL A 104 7.76 -1.26 20.15
C VAL A 104 6.67 -0.32 20.62
N TYR A 105 6.21 0.54 19.72
CA TYR A 105 5.13 1.47 20.01
C TYR A 105 4.21 1.63 18.79
N GLN A 106 3.01 2.15 19.02
CA GLN A 106 2.04 2.39 17.96
C GLN A 106 1.88 3.88 17.69
N LYS A 107 1.57 4.21 16.44
CA LYS A 107 1.18 5.55 16.00
C LYS A 107 -0.02 5.45 15.06
N LYS A 108 -0.82 6.51 15.00
CA LYS A 108 -1.85 6.66 13.96
C LYS A 108 -1.20 6.66 12.58
N TYR A 109 -1.81 5.95 11.65
CA TYR A 109 -1.41 5.86 10.25
C TYR A 109 -2.56 6.36 9.40
N LYS A 110 -2.35 7.42 8.63
CA LYS A 110 -3.38 8.00 7.78
C LYS A 110 -2.85 8.10 6.36
N ILE A 111 -3.64 7.63 5.40
CA ILE A 111 -3.44 7.95 3.99
C ILE A 111 -4.32 9.17 3.73
N LYS A 112 -3.69 10.31 3.48
CA LYS A 112 -4.39 11.57 3.22
C LYS A 112 -4.36 11.88 1.72
N SER A 113 -5.49 12.30 1.19
CA SER A 113 -5.60 13.04 -0.07
C SER A 113 -5.83 14.51 0.27
N SER A 114 -5.34 15.42 -0.56
CA SER A 114 -5.62 16.86 -0.43
C SER A 114 -6.56 17.27 -1.56
N PHE A 115 -7.72 17.84 -1.21
CA PHE A 115 -8.62 18.45 -2.17
C PHE A 115 -8.99 19.85 -1.69
N LYS A 116 -8.71 20.89 -2.50
CA LYS A 116 -8.99 22.31 -2.18
C LYS A 116 -8.48 22.75 -0.80
N GLY A 117 -7.28 22.31 -0.41
CA GLY A 117 -6.68 22.66 0.88
C GLY A 117 -7.24 21.90 2.09
N GLN A 118 -8.27 21.06 1.89
CA GLN A 118 -8.77 20.15 2.92
C GLN A 118 -8.15 18.77 2.76
N SER A 119 -7.59 18.22 3.86
CA SER A 119 -7.08 16.86 3.86
C SER A 119 -8.23 15.86 4.06
N LEU A 120 -8.58 15.12 3.02
CA LEU A 120 -9.50 14.00 3.09
C LEU A 120 -8.73 12.73 3.48
N ASN A 121 -9.14 12.05 4.55
CA ASN A 121 -8.54 10.77 4.91
C ASN A 121 -9.09 9.68 3.98
N VAL A 122 -8.24 9.17 3.09
CA VAL A 122 -8.53 8.02 2.23
C VAL A 122 -8.55 6.74 3.05
N TYR A 123 -7.67 6.68 4.06
CA TYR A 123 -7.60 5.57 5.01
C TYR A 123 -7.14 6.07 6.37
N ASP A 124 -7.84 5.63 7.42
CA ASP A 124 -7.42 5.78 8.81
C ASP A 124 -7.09 4.39 9.38
N GLY A 125 -5.89 4.26 9.94
CA GLY A 125 -5.27 3.02 10.41
C GLY A 125 -4.30 3.25 11.56
N LEU A 126 -3.65 2.17 11.96
CA LEU A 126 -2.53 2.16 12.89
C LEU A 126 -1.25 1.65 12.23
N LYS A 127 -0.10 2.11 12.72
CA LYS A 127 1.23 1.57 12.43
C LYS A 127 1.96 1.22 13.73
N THR A 128 2.53 0.02 13.76
CA THR A 128 3.46 -0.44 14.79
C THR A 128 4.86 -0.14 14.30
N ILE A 129 5.64 0.52 15.15
CA ILE A 129 7.02 0.88 14.91
C ILE A 129 7.88 0.03 15.83
N VAL A 130 8.70 -0.83 15.22
CA VAL A 130 9.67 -1.67 15.93
C VAL A 130 11.03 -1.01 15.82
N VAL A 131 11.54 -0.52 16.94
CA VAL A 131 12.87 0.12 17.02
C VAL A 131 13.88 -0.90 17.50
N LEU A 132 14.93 -1.08 16.71
CA LEU A 132 16.04 -1.98 17.03
C LEU A 132 17.06 -1.28 17.94
N LYS A 133 17.95 -2.05 18.58
CA LYS A 133 19.05 -1.54 19.41
C LYS A 133 20.00 -0.61 18.66
N ASN A 134 20.13 -0.80 17.34
CA ASN A 134 20.91 0.07 16.45
C ASN A 134 20.10 1.27 15.92
N GLU A 135 19.00 1.63 16.58
CA GLU A 135 18.10 2.74 16.22
C GLU A 135 17.40 2.61 14.84
N LYS A 136 17.58 1.49 14.12
CA LYS A 136 16.82 1.26 12.89
C LYS A 136 15.36 0.99 13.22
N GLU A 137 14.47 1.64 12.50
CA GLU A 137 13.02 1.47 12.66
C GLU A 137 12.43 0.55 11.58
N ILE A 138 11.42 -0.22 11.97
CA ILE A 138 10.66 -1.08 11.07
C ILE A 138 9.19 -0.77 11.24
N TYR A 139 8.56 -0.47 10.11
CA TYR A 139 7.17 -0.07 10.04
C TYR A 139 6.31 -1.25 9.60
N ILE A 140 5.30 -1.55 10.40
CA ILE A 140 4.23 -2.52 10.08
C ILE A 140 2.93 -1.78 10.26
N ASN A 141 2.06 -1.75 9.25
CA ASN A 141 0.81 -1.02 9.30
C ASN A 141 -0.39 -1.94 9.09
N SER A 142 -1.53 -1.46 9.54
CA SER A 142 -2.84 -2.11 9.46
C SER A 142 -3.43 -2.17 8.04
N PHE A 143 -2.96 -1.32 7.13
CA PHE A 143 -3.39 -1.35 5.73
C PHE A 143 -2.82 -2.56 4.99
N ASP A 144 -1.54 -2.87 5.24
CA ASP A 144 -0.76 -3.89 4.54
C ASP A 144 -0.81 -5.27 5.19
N THR A 145 -1.28 -5.40 6.43
CA THR A 145 -1.13 -6.62 7.24
C THR A 145 -2.48 -7.16 7.71
N ILE A 146 -2.81 -8.40 7.38
CA ILE A 146 -3.97 -9.12 7.93
C ILE A 146 -3.73 -9.43 9.41
N ASP A 147 -4.80 -9.37 10.21
CA ASP A 147 -4.76 -9.63 11.66
C ASP A 147 -3.74 -8.78 12.40
N TYR A 148 -3.55 -7.52 11.97
CA TYR A 148 -2.60 -6.59 12.59
C TYR A 148 -2.78 -6.48 14.11
N ASN A 149 -4.02 -6.48 14.63
CA ASN A 149 -4.27 -6.46 16.07
C ASN A 149 -3.64 -7.67 16.77
N LYS A 150 -3.76 -8.86 16.18
CA LYS A 150 -3.16 -10.10 16.70
C LYS A 150 -1.64 -10.02 16.64
N PHE A 151 -1.08 -9.48 15.56
CA PHE A 151 0.35 -9.20 15.45
C PHE A 151 0.83 -8.27 16.57
N ASN A 152 0.16 -7.14 16.76
CA ASN A 152 0.56 -6.14 17.73
C ASN A 152 0.49 -6.66 19.18
N ARG A 153 -0.56 -7.41 19.51
CA ARG A 153 -0.68 -8.09 20.82
C ARG A 153 0.46 -9.09 21.02
N ALA A 154 0.74 -9.94 20.02
CA ALA A 154 1.77 -10.96 20.12
C ALA A 154 3.19 -10.37 20.26
N ILE A 155 3.56 -9.37 19.44
CA ILE A 155 4.89 -8.75 19.53
C ILE A 155 5.06 -7.99 20.84
N LYS A 156 4.00 -7.36 21.35
CA LYS A 156 4.04 -6.68 22.65
C LYS A 156 4.19 -7.68 23.79
N GLN A 157 3.48 -8.81 23.78
CA GLN A 157 3.63 -9.85 24.80
C GLN A 157 5.07 -10.37 24.89
N LEU A 158 5.72 -10.58 23.74
CA LEU A 158 7.12 -11.04 23.68
C LEU A 158 8.14 -10.01 24.22
N ILE A 159 7.80 -8.72 24.22
CA ILE A 159 8.71 -7.63 24.61
C ILE A 159 8.39 -7.09 26.00
N SER A 160 7.11 -7.00 26.37
CA SER A 160 6.65 -6.57 27.70
C SER A 160 7.05 -7.54 28.80
N SER A 161 7.22 -8.84 28.49
CA SER A 161 7.85 -9.79 29.40
C SER A 161 9.31 -9.44 29.74
N LYS A 162 9.89 -8.41 29.09
CA LYS A 162 11.27 -7.94 29.27
C LYS A 162 11.40 -6.44 29.58
N SER A 163 10.33 -5.64 29.50
CA SER A 163 10.41 -4.18 29.59
C SER A 163 9.08 -3.55 30.00
N ASN A 164 9.12 -2.63 30.98
CA ASN A 164 8.01 -1.82 31.50
C ASN A 164 7.49 -0.79 30.46
N ASN A 165 7.04 -1.25 29.30
CA ASN A 165 6.42 -0.39 28.30
C ASN A 165 4.90 -0.32 28.52
N GLU A 166 4.49 0.70 29.27
CA GLU A 166 3.11 1.15 29.49
C GLU A 166 2.55 1.83 28.23
N PHE A 167 2.09 1.06 27.26
CA PHE A 167 1.29 1.62 26.16
C PHE A 167 0.12 0.70 25.85
N GLU A 168 -1.11 1.11 26.16
CA GLU A 168 -2.29 0.32 25.82
C GLU A 168 -2.41 0.17 24.30
N PRO A 169 -2.58 -1.07 23.79
CA PRO A 169 -2.71 -1.28 22.35
C PRO A 169 -4.04 -0.70 21.87
N GLU A 170 -3.99 0.34 21.03
CA GLU A 170 -5.17 0.82 20.31
C GLU A 170 -5.68 -0.28 19.37
N ASP A 171 -7.00 -0.51 19.36
CA ASP A 171 -7.64 -1.56 18.57
C ASP A 171 -8.17 -0.99 17.25
N ILE A 172 -7.76 -1.59 16.12
CA ILE A 172 -8.26 -1.19 14.78
C ILE A 172 -9.78 -1.34 14.66
N SER A 173 -10.45 -2.15 15.47
CA SER A 173 -11.91 -2.30 15.41
C SER A 173 -12.68 -1.01 15.66
N THR A 174 -12.05 -0.01 16.31
CA THR A 174 -12.57 1.34 16.47
C THR A 174 -12.52 2.17 15.18
N LEU A 175 -11.82 1.70 14.15
CA LEU A 175 -11.66 2.36 12.86
C LEU A 175 -12.66 1.81 11.83
N ASN A 176 -13.14 2.70 10.95
CA ASN A 176 -14.15 2.35 9.96
C ASN A 176 -13.62 1.31 8.95
N LYS A 177 -14.23 0.11 8.96
CA LYS A 177 -13.87 -1.01 8.08
C LYS A 177 -14.06 -0.71 6.60
N TRP A 178 -14.89 0.26 6.23
CA TRP A 178 -15.18 0.64 4.86
C TRP A 178 -14.20 1.67 4.28
N ASN A 179 -13.25 2.16 5.07
CA ASN A 179 -12.22 3.09 4.61
C ASN A 179 -11.45 2.54 3.40
N GLY A 180 -11.29 3.38 2.38
CA GLY A 180 -10.63 3.04 1.11
C GLY A 180 -11.46 2.20 0.13
N VAL A 181 -12.53 1.53 0.57
CA VAL A 181 -13.32 0.63 -0.32
C VAL A 181 -14.03 1.43 -1.42
N GLY A 182 -14.57 2.60 -1.10
CA GLY A 182 -15.20 3.47 -2.10
C GLY A 182 -14.25 3.86 -3.25
N TRP A 183 -12.98 4.18 -2.92
CA TRP A 183 -11.95 4.49 -3.91
C TRP A 183 -11.60 3.28 -4.79
N LEU A 184 -11.56 2.08 -4.21
CA LEU A 184 -11.37 0.84 -4.97
C LEU A 184 -12.51 0.61 -5.96
N VAL A 185 -13.76 0.71 -5.49
CA VAL A 185 -14.94 0.50 -6.35
C VAL A 185 -14.96 1.50 -7.50
N PHE A 186 -14.69 2.77 -7.20
CA PHE A 186 -14.59 3.83 -8.22
C PHE A 186 -13.50 3.52 -9.24
N ALA A 187 -12.30 3.14 -8.81
CA ALA A 187 -11.18 2.82 -9.70
C ALA A 187 -11.47 1.59 -10.57
N ILE A 188 -12.07 0.53 -10.01
CA ILE A 188 -12.47 -0.67 -10.75
C ILE A 188 -13.50 -0.33 -11.82
N PHE A 189 -14.57 0.37 -11.43
CA PHE A 189 -15.65 0.72 -12.34
C PHE A 189 -15.14 1.59 -13.51
N THR A 190 -14.31 2.58 -13.19
CA THR A 190 -13.72 3.46 -14.20
C THR A 190 -12.77 2.69 -15.12
N ALA A 191 -11.92 1.80 -14.58
CA ALA A 191 -11.04 0.96 -15.39
C ALA A 191 -11.84 0.07 -16.35
N LEU A 192 -12.93 -0.55 -15.88
CA LEU A 192 -13.80 -1.38 -16.71
C LEU A 192 -14.47 -0.57 -17.82
N ILE A 193 -14.97 0.63 -17.53
CA ILE A 193 -15.55 1.52 -18.56
C ILE A 193 -14.52 1.86 -19.62
N ILE A 194 -13.29 2.20 -19.22
CA ILE A 194 -12.22 2.56 -20.16
C ILE A 194 -11.88 1.37 -21.06
N ILE A 195 -11.71 0.19 -20.47
CA ILE A 195 -11.42 -1.05 -21.20
C ILE A 195 -12.58 -1.37 -22.15
N TRP A 196 -13.83 -1.29 -21.67
CA TRP A 196 -15.03 -1.55 -22.46
C TRP A 196 -15.19 -0.58 -23.63
N ALA A 197 -15.01 0.72 -23.38
CA ALA A 197 -15.05 1.76 -24.41
C ALA A 197 -14.00 1.53 -25.50
N PHE A 198 -12.87 0.92 -25.15
CA PHE A 198 -11.81 0.59 -26.11
C PHE A 198 -12.05 -0.73 -26.87
N ILE A 199 -12.65 -1.73 -26.23
CA ILE A 199 -12.95 -3.03 -26.87
C ILE A 199 -14.13 -2.91 -27.84
N ILE A 200 -15.15 -2.11 -27.51
CA ILE A 200 -16.40 -2.06 -28.29
C ILE A 200 -16.41 -0.97 -29.35
N LYS A 201 -15.63 0.11 -29.21
CA LYS A 201 -15.56 1.13 -30.26
C LYS A 201 -14.75 0.58 -31.44
N PRO A 202 -15.35 0.36 -32.63
CA PRO A 202 -14.61 -0.10 -33.80
C PRO A 202 -13.52 0.92 -34.12
N ARG A 203 -12.33 0.44 -34.50
CA ARG A 203 -11.32 1.28 -35.16
C ARG A 203 -11.91 1.76 -36.49
N THR A 204 -12.56 2.92 -36.48
CA THR A 204 -12.87 3.72 -37.67
C THR A 204 -11.70 4.64 -37.96
#